data_AF-A0A4U0R8E3-F1
#
_entry.id   AF-A0A4U0R8E3-F1
#
_cell.length_a   1.000
_cell.length_b   1.000
_cell.length_c   1.000
_cell.angle_alpha   90.00
_cell.angle_beta   90.00
_cell.angle_gamma   90.00
#
_symmetry.space_group_name_H-M   'P 1'
#
loop_
_entity.id
_entity.type
_entity.pdbx_description
1 polymer ?
#
loop_
_entity_poly.entity_id
_entity_poly.type
_entity_poly.pdbx_seq_one_letter_code
_entity_poly.pdbx_strand_id
1 'polypeptide(L)'
;MPSVMGLLEERELGARQRVESLREEADRVLAALRDAELAWERFVITRETLDEVLAPSGEPEAAESSGVERVTPRPAAGPVVAGSVVPAWREGLGLSALSADYQRIMTVLSDRERNSEDEALACKELTGVLGLDGTAAKREGVRSKANRLVARGWLVKDAKGRFRLAQGVRGGGS
;
A
#
# COMPACT_ATOMS: atom_id res chain seq x y z
N MET A 1 29.84 21.62 54.03
CA MET A 1 28.45 21.67 53.54
C MET A 1 28.50 22.02 52.06
N PRO A 2 27.89 21.22 51.16
CA PRO A 2 27.86 21.58 49.74
C PRO A 2 27.07 22.87 49.53
N SER A 3 27.54 23.71 48.60
CA SER A 3 26.83 24.92 48.19
C SER A 3 25.53 24.54 47.47
N VAL A 4 24.50 25.37 47.59
CA VAL A 4 23.24 25.25 46.84
C VAL A 4 23.50 25.17 45.33
N MET A 5 24.50 25.91 44.84
CA MET A 5 24.91 25.87 43.43
C MET A 5 25.44 24.50 43.02
N GLY A 6 26.27 23.85 43.85
CA GLY A 6 26.81 22.52 43.54
C GLY A 6 25.72 21.44 43.46
N LEU A 7 24.72 21.51 44.36
CA LEU A 7 23.57 20.61 44.33
C LEU A 7 22.71 20.79 43.06
N LEU A 8 22.62 22.02 42.55
CA LEU A 8 21.91 22.33 41.30
C LEU A 8 22.69 21.83 40.09
N GLU A 9 24.01 22.01 40.07
CA GLU A 9 24.91 21.50 39.02
C GLU A 9 24.87 19.97 38.94
N GLU A 10 24.90 19.26 40.07
CA GLU A 10 24.77 17.79 40.12
C GLU A 10 23.42 17.33 39.55
N ARG A 11 22.33 18.01 39.91
CA ARG A 11 20.99 17.69 39.37
C ARG A 11 20.91 17.96 37.87
N GLU A 12 21.50 19.06 37.41
CA GLU A 12 21.54 19.39 35.99
C GLU A 12 22.34 18.35 35.19
N LEU A 13 23.51 17.94 35.69
CA LEU A 13 24.31 16.88 35.08
C LEU A 13 23.54 15.56 35.01
N GLY A 14 22.89 15.15 36.09
CA GLY A 14 22.04 13.95 36.10
C GLY A 14 20.88 14.02 35.11
N ALA A 15 20.25 15.19 34.97
CA ALA A 15 19.20 15.41 33.98
C ALA A 15 19.74 15.31 32.54
N ARG A 16 20.89 15.92 32.26
CA ARG A 16 21.54 15.86 30.94
C ARG A 16 21.93 14.42 30.57
N GLN A 17 22.54 13.68 31.51
CA GLN A 17 22.88 12.27 31.30
C GLN A 17 21.64 11.43 30.99
N ARG A 18 20.52 11.65 31.71
CA ARG A 18 19.27 10.94 31.44
C ARG A 18 18.70 11.25 30.06
N VAL A 19 18.80 12.50 29.60
CA VAL A 19 18.39 12.88 28.24
C VAL A 19 19.23 12.17 27.19
N GLU A 20 20.56 12.15 27.35
CA GLU A 20 21.45 11.46 26.40
C GLU A 20 21.16 9.95 26.37
N SER A 21 21.00 9.29 27.51
CA SER A 21 20.64 7.87 27.55
C SER A 21 19.31 7.57 26.85
N LEU A 22 18.30 8.45 27.02
CA LEU A 22 17.01 8.29 26.32
C LEU A 22 17.13 8.51 24.81
N ARG A 23 18.01 9.41 24.36
CA ARG A 23 18.30 9.62 22.93
C ARG A 23 18.96 8.38 22.32
N GLU A 24 19.96 7.82 23.00
CA GLU A 24 20.62 6.58 22.57
C GLU A 24 19.63 5.40 22.50
N GLU A 25 18.71 5.31 23.46
CA GLU A 25 17.66 4.29 23.44
C GLU A 25 16.67 4.50 22.29
N ALA A 26 16.24 5.74 22.05
CA ALA A 26 15.38 6.08 20.92
C ALA A 26 16.05 5.72 19.59
N ASP A 27 17.32 6.04 19.41
CA ASP A 27 18.08 5.71 18.20
C ASP A 27 18.19 4.19 17.99
N ARG A 28 18.43 3.43 19.08
CA ARG A 28 18.46 1.97 19.06
C ARG A 28 17.11 1.38 18.66
N VAL A 29 16.02 1.88 19.23
CA VAL A 29 14.66 1.43 18.91
C VAL A 29 14.30 1.78 17.46
N LEU A 30 14.65 2.98 16.99
CA LEU A 30 14.41 3.38 15.60
C LEU A 30 15.22 2.54 14.62
N ALA A 31 16.45 2.14 14.96
CA ALA A 31 17.22 1.20 14.15
C ALA A 31 16.55 -0.17 14.08
N ALA A 32 16.17 -0.74 15.23
CA ALA A 32 15.48 -2.03 15.30
C ALA A 32 14.14 -2.01 14.55
N LEU A 33 13.41 -0.90 14.62
CA LEU A 33 12.17 -0.71 13.86
C LEU A 33 12.42 -0.76 12.36
N ARG A 34 13.43 -0.03 11.85
CA ARG A 34 13.79 -0.05 10.42
C ARG A 34 14.15 -1.46 9.95
N ASP A 35 14.90 -2.21 10.75
CA ASP A 35 15.26 -3.59 10.42
C ASP A 35 14.03 -4.50 10.37
N ALA A 36 13.11 -4.35 11.33
CA ALA A 36 11.85 -5.10 11.37
C ALA A 36 10.95 -4.75 10.17
N GLU A 37 10.86 -3.48 9.79
CA GLU A 37 10.12 -3.03 8.61
C GLU A 37 10.72 -3.62 7.33
N LEU A 38 12.05 -3.60 7.17
CA LEU A 38 12.73 -4.21 6.02
C LEU A 38 12.50 -5.72 5.95
N ALA A 39 12.53 -6.42 7.09
CA ALA A 39 12.22 -7.84 7.15
C ALA A 39 10.77 -8.12 6.72
N TRP A 40 9.83 -7.30 7.20
CA TRP A 40 8.42 -7.40 6.82
C TRP A 40 8.19 -7.12 5.32
N GLU A 41 8.85 -6.09 4.77
CA GLU A 41 8.78 -5.79 3.33
C GLU A 41 9.25 -6.96 2.47
N ARG A 42 10.31 -7.68 2.88
CA ARG A 42 10.76 -8.90 2.20
C ARG A 42 9.69 -9.99 2.21
N PHE A 43 8.99 -10.21 3.32
CA PHE A 43 7.89 -11.17 3.37
C PHE A 43 6.73 -10.76 2.45
N VAL A 44 6.40 -9.48 2.36
CA VAL A 44 5.39 -8.97 1.43
C VAL A 44 5.81 -9.30 -0.01
N ILE A 45 7.06 -9.04 -0.39
CA ILE A 45 7.59 -9.39 -1.71
C ILE A 45 7.52 -10.90 -1.96
N THR A 46 7.98 -11.73 -1.02
CA THR A 46 7.93 -13.19 -1.16
C THR A 46 6.49 -13.69 -1.33
N ARG A 47 5.53 -13.12 -0.60
CA ARG A 47 4.12 -13.47 -0.76
C ARG A 47 3.61 -13.11 -2.15
N GLU A 48 3.99 -11.95 -2.68
CA GLU A 48 3.64 -11.53 -4.04
C GLU A 48 4.23 -12.48 -5.09
N THR A 49 5.50 -12.87 -4.94
CA THR A 49 6.12 -13.86 -5.84
C THR A 49 5.45 -15.23 -5.75
N LEU A 50 5.07 -15.67 -4.54
CA LEU A 50 4.33 -16.92 -4.37
C LEU A 50 2.94 -16.84 -5.03
N ASP A 51 2.25 -15.71 -4.92
CA ASP A 51 0.98 -15.47 -5.60
C ASP A 51 1.14 -15.55 -7.13
N GLU A 52 2.26 -15.07 -7.68
CA GLU A 52 2.57 -15.17 -9.11
C GLU A 52 2.87 -16.62 -9.55
N VAL A 53 3.65 -17.38 -8.77
CA VAL A 53 3.97 -18.79 -9.06
C VAL A 53 2.74 -19.68 -8.95
N LEU A 54 1.85 -19.40 -8.00
CA LEU A 54 0.62 -20.15 -7.78
C LEU A 54 -0.53 -19.71 -8.71
N ALA A 55 -0.39 -18.58 -9.41
CA ALA A 55 -1.34 -18.23 -10.45
C ALA A 55 -1.28 -19.30 -11.55
N PRO A 56 -2.42 -19.84 -12.02
CA PRO A 56 -2.40 -20.82 -13.08
C PRO A 56 -1.78 -20.16 -14.33
N SER A 57 -0.63 -20.67 -14.78
CA SER A 57 -0.10 -20.38 -16.10
C SER A 57 -1.14 -20.83 -17.10
N GLY A 58 -1.89 -19.87 -17.64
CA GLY A 58 -2.81 -20.10 -18.74
C GLY A 58 -2.00 -20.40 -19.99
N GLU A 59 -1.52 -21.64 -20.13
CA GLU A 59 -1.17 -22.17 -21.44
C GLU A 59 -2.49 -22.41 -22.18
N PRO A 60 -2.74 -21.75 -23.33
CA PRO A 60 -3.85 -22.12 -24.17
C PRO A 60 -3.50 -23.46 -24.82
N GLU A 61 -4.05 -24.54 -24.27
CA GLU A 61 -4.06 -25.84 -24.92
C GLU A 61 -4.73 -25.66 -26.29
N ALA A 62 -3.95 -25.91 -27.35
CA ALA A 62 -4.43 -25.90 -28.72
C ALA A 62 -5.49 -26.99 -28.88
N ALA A 63 -6.74 -26.57 -29.08
CA ALA A 63 -7.79 -27.44 -29.60
C ALA A 63 -8.41 -26.77 -30.83
N GLU A 64 -7.96 -27.20 -32.00
CA GLU A 64 -8.70 -27.04 -33.24
C GLU A 64 -10.04 -27.78 -33.12
N SER A 65 -11.15 -27.05 -33.20
CA SER A 65 -12.37 -27.53 -33.87
C SER A 65 -13.36 -26.38 -34.02
N SER A 66 -13.72 -26.16 -35.28
CA SER A 66 -14.84 -25.39 -35.81
C SER A 66 -16.14 -25.48 -34.99
N GLY A 67 -16.90 -24.38 -34.92
CA GLY A 67 -18.32 -24.41 -34.56
C GLY A 67 -18.84 -23.14 -33.89
N VAL A 68 -19.60 -22.35 -34.64
CA VAL A 68 -20.44 -21.22 -34.20
C VAL A 68 -21.41 -21.65 -33.09
N GLU A 69 -21.45 -20.91 -31.97
CA GLU A 69 -22.68 -20.48 -31.24
C GLU A 69 -22.26 -19.71 -29.98
N ARG A 70 -22.83 -18.52 -29.74
CA ARG A 70 -22.66 -17.79 -28.47
C ARG A 70 -23.35 -18.56 -27.35
N VAL A 71 -22.58 -19.12 -26.43
CA VAL A 71 -23.03 -19.41 -25.06
C VAL A 71 -21.93 -19.01 -24.11
N THR A 72 -22.25 -18.10 -23.20
CA THR A 72 -21.38 -17.64 -22.11
C THR A 72 -20.97 -18.81 -21.22
N PRO A 73 -19.66 -19.09 -21.02
CA PRO A 73 -19.22 -19.93 -19.93
C PRO A 73 -18.80 -19.03 -18.76
N ARG A 74 -19.58 -19.06 -17.69
CA ARG A 74 -19.11 -18.68 -16.36
C ARG A 74 -17.98 -19.63 -15.97
N PRO A 75 -16.76 -19.17 -15.66
CA PRO A 75 -15.76 -20.07 -15.12
C PRO A 75 -15.98 -20.23 -13.61
N ALA A 76 -15.82 -21.47 -13.19
CA ALA A 76 -16.05 -21.99 -11.86
C ALA A 76 -15.20 -21.29 -10.80
N ALA A 77 -15.81 -21.14 -9.62
CA ALA A 77 -15.13 -20.72 -8.41
C ALA A 77 -14.11 -21.80 -8.00
N GLY A 78 -12.83 -21.52 -8.22
CA GLY A 78 -11.71 -22.20 -7.54
C GLY A 78 -11.48 -21.61 -6.13
N PRO A 79 -10.86 -22.36 -5.21
CA PRO A 79 -10.81 -21.99 -3.79
C PRO A 79 -10.01 -20.71 -3.60
N VAL A 80 -10.69 -19.71 -3.02
CA VAL A 80 -10.18 -18.38 -2.73
C VAL A 80 -9.25 -18.45 -1.52
N VAL A 81 -7.94 -18.24 -1.72
CA VAL A 81 -7.03 -17.94 -0.61
C VAL A 81 -7.23 -16.47 -0.24
N ALA A 82 -8.05 -16.25 0.77
CA ALA A 82 -8.40 -14.95 1.30
C ALA A 82 -7.19 -14.31 2.00
N GLY A 83 -6.63 -13.24 1.43
CA GLY A 83 -5.69 -12.40 2.18
C GLY A 83 -4.89 -11.32 1.44
N SER A 84 -4.60 -11.46 0.15
CA SER A 84 -3.73 -10.47 -0.54
C SER A 84 -3.96 -10.30 -2.04
N VAL A 85 -5.03 -10.86 -2.59
CA VAL A 85 -5.35 -10.66 -4.01
C VAL A 85 -6.16 -9.39 -4.13
N VAL A 86 -5.62 -8.35 -4.78
CA VAL A 86 -6.46 -7.24 -5.29
C VAL A 86 -7.34 -7.84 -6.38
N PRO A 87 -8.64 -8.08 -6.16
CA PRO A 87 -9.50 -8.66 -7.19
C PRO A 87 -9.48 -7.78 -8.45
N ALA A 88 -9.65 -8.36 -9.64
CA ALA A 88 -9.86 -7.54 -10.83
C ALA A 88 -11.13 -6.70 -10.64
N TRP A 89 -11.07 -5.42 -10.97
CA TRP A 89 -12.22 -4.52 -10.85
C TRP A 89 -13.34 -4.96 -11.80
N ARG A 90 -14.57 -4.90 -11.31
CA ARG A 90 -15.81 -5.16 -12.05
C ARG A 90 -16.94 -4.33 -11.45
N GLU A 91 -17.95 -4.05 -12.25
CA GLU A 91 -19.14 -3.32 -11.83
C GLU A 91 -19.81 -3.99 -10.61
N GLY A 92 -20.21 -3.17 -9.62
CA GLY A 92 -20.78 -3.63 -8.35
C GLY A 92 -19.76 -4.12 -7.30
N LEU A 93 -18.46 -4.10 -7.59
CA LEU A 93 -17.41 -4.46 -6.62
C LEU A 93 -16.97 -3.22 -5.81
N GLY A 94 -17.32 -3.20 -4.53
CA GLY A 94 -16.99 -2.10 -3.62
C GLY A 94 -15.59 -2.18 -3.00
N LEU A 95 -15.17 -1.09 -2.35
CA LEU A 95 -13.86 -0.97 -1.69
C LEU A 95 -13.64 -2.03 -0.59
N SER A 96 -14.71 -2.52 0.03
CA SER A 96 -14.64 -3.57 1.07
C SER A 96 -14.03 -4.89 0.57
N ALA A 97 -13.97 -5.11 -0.74
CA ALA A 97 -13.30 -6.26 -1.35
C ALA A 97 -11.75 -6.15 -1.35
N LEU A 98 -11.21 -4.97 -1.07
CA LEU A 98 -9.78 -4.70 -0.99
C LEU A 98 -9.27 -4.86 0.44
N SER A 99 -7.98 -5.15 0.63
CA SER A 99 -7.37 -5.08 1.98
C SER A 99 -7.30 -3.63 2.46
N ALA A 100 -7.17 -3.44 3.79
CA ALA A 100 -7.18 -2.11 4.41
C ALA A 100 -6.18 -1.11 3.79
N ASP A 101 -4.99 -1.59 3.38
CA ASP A 101 -3.98 -0.73 2.75
C ASP A 101 -4.39 -0.22 1.37
N TYR A 102 -5.05 -1.07 0.56
CA TYR A 102 -5.59 -0.66 -0.73
C TYR A 102 -6.84 0.20 -0.56
N GLN A 103 -7.68 -0.09 0.44
CA GLN A 103 -8.83 0.75 0.77
C GLN A 103 -8.40 2.18 1.09
N ARG A 104 -7.36 2.37 1.91
CA ARG A 104 -6.83 3.71 2.23
C ARG A 104 -6.42 4.50 0.98
N ILE A 105 -5.71 3.88 0.04
CA ILE A 105 -5.31 4.52 -1.23
C ILE A 105 -6.55 4.92 -2.04
N MET A 106 -7.54 4.02 -2.12
CA MET A 106 -8.78 4.27 -2.85
C MET A 106 -9.62 5.37 -2.21
N THR A 107 -9.77 5.38 -0.88
CA THR A 107 -10.50 6.42 -0.14
C THR A 107 -9.92 7.80 -0.40
N VAL A 108 -8.59 7.95 -0.36
CA VAL A 108 -7.92 9.22 -0.66
C VAL A 108 -8.28 9.73 -2.07
N LEU A 109 -8.30 8.84 -3.05
CA LEU A 109 -8.61 9.21 -4.44
C LEU A 109 -10.12 9.44 -4.65
N SER A 110 -10.99 8.72 -3.92
CA SER A 110 -12.45 8.91 -3.94
C SER A 110 -12.87 10.21 -3.28
N ASP A 111 -12.24 10.59 -2.17
CA ASP A 111 -12.54 11.85 -1.48
C ASP A 111 -12.13 13.06 -2.35
N ARG A 112 -11.00 12.96 -3.05
CA ARG A 112 -10.56 13.96 -4.04
C ARG A 112 -11.57 14.14 -5.17
N GLU A 113 -12.04 13.03 -5.72
CA GLU A 113 -13.05 13.04 -6.78
C GLU A 113 -14.37 13.67 -6.30
N ARG A 114 -14.83 13.35 -5.08
CA ARG A 114 -16.02 13.99 -4.48
C ARG A 114 -15.85 15.50 -4.32
N ASN A 115 -14.63 15.96 -4.03
CA ASN A 115 -14.30 17.36 -3.92
C ASN A 115 -14.07 18.06 -5.28
N SER A 116 -14.35 17.37 -6.40
CA SER A 116 -14.12 17.86 -7.77
C SER A 116 -12.66 18.26 -8.06
N GLU A 117 -11.72 17.68 -7.32
CA GLU A 117 -10.29 17.81 -7.60
C GLU A 117 -9.91 16.77 -8.66
N ASP A 118 -10.01 17.14 -9.94
CA ASP A 118 -9.81 16.23 -11.08
C ASP A 118 -8.31 15.92 -11.37
N GLU A 119 -7.40 16.42 -10.52
CA GLU A 119 -5.97 16.22 -10.67
C GLU A 119 -5.53 14.85 -10.12
N ALA A 120 -4.90 14.05 -11.00
CA ALA A 120 -4.29 12.78 -10.64
C ALA A 120 -3.13 12.99 -9.65
N LEU A 121 -3.02 12.11 -8.64
CA LEU A 121 -2.00 12.24 -7.60
C LEU A 121 -0.70 11.50 -7.96
N ALA A 122 0.43 12.14 -7.73
CA ALA A 122 1.74 11.49 -7.76
C ALA A 122 1.95 10.61 -6.51
N CYS A 123 2.86 9.63 -6.58
CA CYS A 123 3.18 8.77 -5.43
C CYS A 123 3.60 9.56 -4.19
N LYS A 124 4.35 10.66 -4.38
CA LYS A 124 4.79 11.54 -3.29
C LYS A 124 3.60 12.16 -2.56
N GLU A 125 2.60 12.61 -3.30
CA GLU A 125 1.39 13.24 -2.75
C GLU A 125 0.52 12.20 -2.04
N LEU A 126 0.31 11.03 -2.66
CA LEU A 126 -0.38 9.91 -2.02
C LEU A 126 0.28 9.51 -0.70
N THR A 127 1.61 9.41 -0.68
CA THR A 127 2.36 9.08 0.54
C THR A 127 2.13 10.12 1.64
N GLY A 128 2.15 11.41 1.28
CA GLY A 128 1.89 12.50 2.23
C GLY A 128 0.46 12.52 2.76
N VAL A 129 -0.55 12.33 1.90
CA VAL A 129 -1.96 12.30 2.32
C VAL A 129 -2.26 11.07 3.18
N LEU A 130 -1.59 9.95 2.93
CA LEU A 130 -1.68 8.75 3.77
C LEU A 130 -1.00 8.90 5.14
N GLY A 131 -0.36 10.04 5.42
CA GLY A 131 0.36 10.29 6.67
C GLY A 131 1.59 9.40 6.86
N LEU A 132 2.14 8.87 5.76
CA LEU A 132 3.35 8.06 5.80
C LEU A 132 4.58 8.96 5.75
N ASP A 133 5.63 8.57 6.47
CA ASP A 133 6.92 9.27 6.40
C ASP A 133 7.38 9.32 4.94
N GLY A 134 7.65 10.53 4.42
CA GLY A 134 7.99 10.81 3.02
C GLY A 134 9.31 10.20 2.51
N THR A 135 9.82 9.19 3.19
CA THR A 135 11.01 8.41 2.85
C THR A 135 10.88 7.76 1.47
N ALA A 136 12.01 7.43 0.85
CA ALA A 136 12.02 6.75 -0.44
C ALA A 136 11.34 5.37 -0.38
N ALA A 137 11.56 4.61 0.70
CA ALA A 137 10.96 3.28 0.90
C ALA A 137 9.44 3.34 0.95
N LYS A 138 8.84 4.21 1.77
CA LYS A 138 7.38 4.34 1.83
C LYS A 138 6.79 4.82 0.51
N ARG A 139 7.46 5.76 -0.18
CA ARG A 139 7.04 6.21 -1.52
C ARG A 139 7.04 5.08 -2.55
N GLU A 140 8.05 4.21 -2.52
CA GLU A 140 8.11 3.05 -3.39
C GLU A 140 7.04 2.00 -3.02
N GLY A 141 6.83 1.76 -1.73
CA GLY A 141 5.76 0.89 -1.26
C GLY A 141 4.36 1.34 -1.70
N VAL A 142 4.08 2.65 -1.66
CA VAL A 142 2.83 3.22 -2.19
C VAL A 142 2.78 3.07 -3.71
N ARG A 143 3.89 3.31 -4.41
CA ARG A 143 3.98 3.16 -5.88
C ARG A 143 3.66 1.73 -6.32
N SER A 144 4.26 0.72 -5.70
CA SER A 144 4.01 -0.68 -6.02
C SER A 144 2.56 -1.07 -5.79
N LYS A 145 1.98 -0.64 -4.66
CA LYS A 145 0.55 -0.87 -4.36
C LYS A 145 -0.37 -0.19 -5.37
N ALA A 146 -0.09 1.06 -5.73
CA ALA A 146 -0.87 1.81 -6.72
C ALA A 146 -0.77 1.18 -8.12
N ASN A 147 0.43 0.75 -8.55
CA ASN A 147 0.60 0.04 -9.82
C ASN A 147 -0.16 -1.31 -9.83
N ARG A 148 -0.25 -2.02 -8.70
CA ARG A 148 -1.07 -3.25 -8.61
C ARG A 148 -2.56 -2.95 -8.79
N LEU A 149 -3.05 -1.86 -8.19
CA LEU A 149 -4.43 -1.41 -8.42
C LEU A 149 -4.67 -1.01 -9.89
N VAL A 150 -3.68 -0.41 -10.56
CA VAL A 150 -3.74 -0.11 -12.00
C VAL A 150 -3.83 -1.40 -12.83
N ALA A 151 -2.95 -2.37 -12.56
CA ALA A 151 -2.94 -3.65 -13.28
C ALA A 151 -4.26 -4.43 -13.14
N ARG A 152 -5.02 -4.18 -12.06
CA ARG A 152 -6.31 -4.81 -11.77
C ARG A 152 -7.51 -3.93 -12.16
N GLY A 153 -7.30 -2.79 -12.81
CA GLY A 153 -8.36 -1.94 -13.34
C GLY A 153 -9.07 -1.05 -12.31
N TRP A 154 -8.55 -0.94 -11.09
CA TRP A 154 -9.09 -0.03 -10.06
C TRP A 154 -8.63 1.42 -10.28
N LEU A 155 -7.39 1.59 -10.72
CA LEU A 155 -6.77 2.89 -10.97
C LEU A 155 -6.33 3.00 -12.42
N VAL A 156 -6.14 4.23 -12.88
CA VAL A 156 -5.49 4.57 -14.15
C VAL A 156 -4.26 5.40 -13.83
N LYS A 157 -3.16 5.07 -14.49
CA LYS A 157 -1.91 5.82 -14.43
C LYS A 157 -1.78 6.68 -15.68
N ASP A 158 -1.53 7.98 -15.51
CA ASP A 158 -1.27 8.87 -16.64
C ASP A 158 0.18 8.76 -17.14
N ALA A 159 0.47 9.42 -18.28
CA ALA A 159 1.81 9.44 -18.86
C ALA A 159 2.87 10.11 -17.95
N LYS A 160 2.45 10.91 -16.97
CA LYS A 160 3.32 11.56 -15.96
C LYS A 160 3.51 10.69 -14.71
N GLY A 161 2.94 9.49 -14.68
CA GLY A 161 3.04 8.56 -13.56
C GLY A 161 2.17 8.93 -12.36
N ARG A 162 1.12 9.72 -12.56
CA ARG A 162 0.11 10.05 -11.56
C ARG A 162 -1.08 9.10 -11.65
N PHE A 163 -1.76 8.91 -10.53
CA PHE A 163 -2.82 7.93 -10.36
C PHE A 163 -4.17 8.63 -10.17
N ARG A 164 -5.19 8.12 -10.86
CA ARG A 164 -6.59 8.52 -10.70
C ARG A 164 -7.48 7.28 -10.68
N LEU A 165 -8.71 7.41 -10.16
CA LEU A 165 -9.70 6.33 -10.21
C LEU A 165 -10.01 5.95 -11.66
N ALA A 166 -10.17 4.65 -11.93
CA ALA A 166 -10.63 4.17 -13.22
C ALA A 166 -12.08 4.62 -13.47
N GLN A 167 -12.43 4.96 -14.71
CA GLN A 167 -13.75 5.53 -15.03
C GLN A 167 -14.92 4.65 -14.55
N GLY A 168 -14.79 3.33 -14.65
CA GLY A 168 -15.81 2.41 -14.16
C GLY A 168 -15.99 2.43 -12.63
N VAL A 169 -14.93 2.72 -11.87
CA VAL A 169 -15.00 2.86 -10.40
C VAL A 169 -15.75 4.14 -10.00
N ARG A 170 -15.57 5.23 -10.78
CA ARG A 170 -16.19 6.54 -10.52
C ARG A 170 -17.72 6.49 -10.54
N GLY A 171 -18.28 5.67 -11.44
CA GLY A 171 -19.73 5.56 -11.66
C GLY A 171 -20.44 4.54 -10.77
N GLY A 172 -19.71 3.76 -9.97
CA GLY A 172 -20.25 2.63 -9.21
C GLY A 172 -20.88 2.98 -7.85
N GLY A 173 -20.98 4.26 -7.52
CA GLY A 173 -21.71 4.74 -6.34
C GLY A 173 -23.08 5.27 -6.73
N SER A 174 -24.06 4.39 -6.84
CA SER A 174 -25.48 4.77 -6.80
C SER A 174 -26.14 4.17 -5.57
#